data_AF-A0A150KL93-F1
#
_entry.id   AF-A0A150KL93-F1
#
_cell.length_a   1.000
_cell.length_b   1.000
_cell.length_c   1.000
_cell.angle_alpha   90.00
_cell.angle_beta   90.00
_cell.angle_gamma   90.00
#
_symmetry.space_group_name_H-M   'P 1'
#
loop_
_entity.id
_entity.type
_entity.pdbx_description
1 polymer ?
#
loop_
_entity_poly.entity_id
_entity_poly.type
_entity_poly.pdbx_seq_one_letter_code
_entity_poly.pdbx_strand_id
1 'polypeptide(L)'
;MGNKRFLKVFTILLISTAFIFSFSHFGALAIANGFGHKEKYAQGTAAGGIQLSGLTEEQAQQKLSSAVQKWKASNPVEIVYLAKTVKLPAEQLHFSVTESMLRVKNGQASPLVVTLDHNGLRDLVSKSFPDVSPDDVDIARLDMAICHAAARLETANLSFDLSGYALDGNEKETTVSKGSVANVSIAEATELENWAKQFPQVNIPAHGMFSLFKTAEKTGASFSNEALSMIATAIYGAVLPTNFEIIERNTGNELPYYATLGKEAKVVKGKLDFSFVNPNPTAYQLKFTVHNGVFSVSVAGRPFLENYKMVLKDKKTIHPETTVQFQAALKTDQSVVVQAGKAGYYARVFRNIYSRNHGLLKSVLLAEDFYPPVAQMVAKGNPAQTENTDGSSETDNGSGNETDTPTSGGNSESSGKSAGAEAAKSSGKNADAEASKKNGKSSSTKVGTSNDSKDSTGTHDGKDNGADSKS
;
A
#
# COMPACT_ATOMS: atom_id res chain seq x y z
N MET A 1 90.70 -34.03 51.86
CA MET A 1 89.22 -33.85 51.76
C MET A 1 88.78 -32.56 51.01
N GLY A 2 89.64 -31.87 50.23
CA GLY A 2 89.30 -30.56 49.61
C GLY A 2 88.62 -30.56 48.23
N ASN A 3 88.89 -31.54 47.34
CA ASN A 3 88.43 -31.45 45.94
C ASN A 3 86.96 -31.78 45.69
N LYS A 4 86.32 -32.62 46.52
CA LYS A 4 84.92 -33.02 46.30
C LYS A 4 83.92 -31.88 46.58
N ARG A 5 84.27 -30.95 47.47
CA ARG A 5 83.40 -29.81 47.83
C ARG A 5 83.50 -28.70 46.79
N PHE A 6 84.72 -28.41 46.32
CA PHE A 6 84.96 -27.45 45.23
C PHE A 6 84.29 -27.90 43.92
N LEU A 7 84.43 -29.18 43.54
CA LEU A 7 83.80 -29.71 42.33
C LEU A 7 82.27 -29.59 42.39
N LYS A 8 81.65 -29.91 43.53
CA LYS A 8 80.20 -29.74 43.70
C LYS A 8 79.73 -28.29 43.55
N VAL A 9 80.43 -27.34 44.17
CA VAL A 9 80.07 -25.91 44.06
C VAL A 9 80.29 -25.40 42.63
N PHE A 10 81.39 -25.79 41.99
CA PHE A 10 81.67 -25.42 40.60
C PHE A 10 80.65 -26.00 39.62
N THR A 11 80.24 -27.25 39.79
CA THR A 11 79.19 -27.86 38.96
C THR A 11 77.83 -27.18 39.15
N ILE A 12 77.46 -26.83 40.38
CA ILE A 12 76.21 -26.10 40.65
C ILE A 12 76.26 -24.71 40.00
N LEU A 13 77.39 -24.00 40.12
CA LEU A 13 77.56 -22.69 39.50
C LEU A 13 77.46 -22.80 37.98
N LEU A 14 78.16 -23.75 37.37
CA LEU A 14 78.16 -23.95 35.92
C LEU A 14 76.77 -24.31 35.37
N ILE A 15 76.02 -25.16 36.08
CA ILE A 15 74.63 -25.47 35.73
C ILE A 15 73.74 -24.23 35.86
N SER A 16 73.93 -23.43 36.91
CA SER A 16 73.15 -22.21 37.15
C SER A 16 73.43 -21.16 36.07
N THR A 17 74.70 -20.97 35.70
CA THR A 17 75.09 -20.04 34.64
C THR A 17 74.61 -20.53 33.27
N ALA A 18 74.73 -21.83 32.97
CA ALA A 18 74.20 -22.41 31.74
C ALA A 18 72.67 -22.30 31.65
N PHE A 19 71.96 -22.46 32.77
CA PHE A 19 70.51 -22.29 32.85
C PHE A 19 70.10 -20.84 32.58
N ILE A 20 70.73 -19.87 33.24
CA ILE A 20 70.45 -18.43 33.03
C ILE A 20 70.78 -18.01 31.59
N PHE A 21 71.89 -18.50 31.04
CA PHE A 21 72.29 -18.20 29.65
C PHE A 21 71.33 -18.82 28.64
N SER A 22 70.86 -20.04 28.90
CA SER A 22 69.86 -20.72 28.07
C SER A 22 68.51 -20.00 28.14
N PHE A 23 68.05 -19.58 29.32
CA PHE A 23 66.80 -18.83 29.45
C PHE A 23 66.89 -17.43 28.85
N SER A 24 68.06 -16.79 28.90
CA SER A 24 68.27 -15.46 28.28
C SER A 24 68.33 -15.54 26.75
N HIS A 25 68.96 -16.57 26.20
CA HIS A 25 69.12 -16.73 24.74
C HIS A 25 67.89 -17.36 24.08
N PHE A 26 67.33 -18.41 24.68
CA PHE A 26 66.18 -19.12 24.16
C PHE A 26 64.84 -18.59 24.70
N GLY A 27 64.82 -17.82 25.80
CA GLY A 27 63.60 -17.18 26.29
C GLY A 27 63.09 -16.10 25.34
N ALA A 28 63.97 -15.27 24.78
CA ALA A 28 63.60 -14.30 23.75
C ALA A 28 63.06 -14.98 22.47
N LEU A 29 63.65 -16.13 22.10
CA LEU A 29 63.25 -16.92 20.94
C LEU A 29 61.93 -17.67 21.17
N ALA A 30 61.66 -18.12 22.40
CA ALA A 30 60.40 -18.73 22.82
C ALA A 30 59.25 -17.71 22.94
N ILE A 31 59.55 -16.46 23.33
CA ILE A 31 58.58 -15.36 23.29
C ILE A 31 58.26 -15.00 21.82
N ALA A 32 59.27 -15.00 20.94
CA ALA A 32 59.08 -14.72 19.51
C ALA A 32 58.34 -15.83 18.75
N ASN A 33 58.57 -17.12 19.07
CA ASN A 33 58.08 -18.26 18.28
C ASN A 33 57.08 -19.19 19.00
N GLY A 34 56.84 -19.03 20.31
CA GLY A 34 56.03 -19.98 21.12
C GLY A 34 54.89 -19.36 21.93
N PHE A 35 54.98 -18.07 22.30
CA PHE A 35 53.91 -17.32 22.98
C PHE A 35 53.31 -16.18 22.12
N GLY A 36 53.86 -15.93 20.92
CA GLY A 36 53.47 -14.86 20.02
C GLY A 36 52.48 -15.22 18.93
N HIS A 37 51.76 -16.35 19.01
CA HIS A 37 50.62 -16.58 18.14
C HIS A 37 49.51 -15.61 18.56
N LYS A 38 49.44 -14.46 17.88
CA LYS A 38 48.26 -13.58 17.96
C LYS A 38 47.03 -14.45 17.77
N GLU A 39 46.24 -14.60 18.82
CA GLU A 39 45.05 -15.45 18.78
C GLU A 39 44.20 -15.04 17.59
N LYS A 40 43.99 -15.99 16.69
CA LYS A 40 43.15 -15.78 15.51
C LYS A 40 41.71 -16.07 15.88
N TYR A 41 40.79 -15.29 15.35
CA TYR A 41 39.37 -15.56 15.54
C TYR A 41 38.97 -16.91 14.96
N ALA A 42 38.14 -17.64 15.70
CA ALA A 42 37.63 -18.95 15.32
C ALA A 42 36.79 -18.91 14.03
N GLN A 43 36.58 -20.07 13.42
CA GLN A 43 35.65 -20.20 12.29
C GLN A 43 34.23 -19.82 12.71
N GLY A 44 33.51 -19.10 11.84
CA GLY A 44 32.17 -18.58 12.14
C GLY A 44 32.14 -17.22 12.85
N THR A 45 33.27 -16.69 13.34
CA THR A 45 33.33 -15.35 13.94
C THR A 45 33.07 -14.25 12.90
N ALA A 46 32.05 -13.43 13.12
CA ALA A 46 31.71 -12.29 12.26
C ALA A 46 31.22 -11.08 13.05
N ALA A 47 31.42 -9.87 12.51
CA ALA A 47 30.93 -8.63 13.09
C ALA A 47 30.22 -7.78 12.04
N GLY A 48 28.95 -7.40 12.27
CA GLY A 48 28.15 -6.64 11.30
C GLY A 48 28.07 -7.31 9.91
N GLY A 49 28.03 -8.65 9.86
CA GLY A 49 28.06 -9.42 8.61
C GLY A 49 29.44 -9.61 7.97
N ILE A 50 30.50 -9.01 8.53
CA ILE A 50 31.87 -9.15 8.03
C ILE A 50 32.57 -10.35 8.69
N GLN A 51 33.05 -11.30 7.88
CA GLN A 51 33.77 -12.48 8.38
C GLN A 51 35.15 -12.10 8.94
N LEU A 52 35.42 -12.51 10.19
CA LEU A 52 36.67 -12.24 10.90
C LEU A 52 37.54 -13.49 11.13
N SER A 53 37.03 -14.67 10.82
CA SER A 53 37.72 -15.95 11.02
C SER A 53 39.13 -16.00 10.42
N GLY A 54 40.09 -16.50 11.19
CA GLY A 54 41.49 -16.64 10.80
C GLY A 54 42.31 -15.35 10.84
N LEU A 55 41.69 -14.21 11.18
CA LEU A 55 42.37 -12.93 11.35
C LEU A 55 42.83 -12.73 12.79
N THR A 56 43.95 -12.02 12.96
CA THR A 56 44.33 -11.47 14.27
C THR A 56 43.41 -10.29 14.63
N GLU A 57 43.43 -9.87 15.90
CA GLU A 57 42.65 -8.71 16.36
C GLU A 57 42.90 -7.46 15.53
N GLU A 58 44.16 -7.13 15.23
CA GLU A 58 44.48 -5.91 14.47
C GLU A 58 44.05 -6.00 13.01
N GLN A 59 44.19 -7.18 12.40
CA GLN A 59 43.73 -7.43 11.04
C GLN A 59 42.19 -7.35 10.97
N ALA A 60 41.50 -7.89 11.96
CA ALA A 60 40.06 -7.83 12.07
C ALA A 60 39.58 -6.39 12.27
N GLN A 61 40.22 -5.62 13.16
CA GLN A 61 39.91 -4.22 13.39
C GLN A 61 40.11 -3.37 12.13
N GLN A 62 41.20 -3.58 11.38
CA GLN A 62 41.46 -2.87 10.12
C GLN A 62 40.43 -3.24 9.05
N LYS A 63 40.11 -4.53 8.90
CA LYS A 63 39.10 -5.02 7.95
C LYS A 63 37.73 -4.44 8.28
N LEU A 64 37.36 -4.44 9.55
CA LEU A 64 36.07 -3.93 10.01
C LEU A 64 35.97 -2.41 9.84
N SER A 65 37.03 -1.67 10.18
CA SER A 65 37.10 -0.22 9.94
C SER A 65 36.93 0.12 8.47
N SER A 66 37.60 -0.63 7.58
CA SER A 66 37.49 -0.45 6.13
C SER A 66 36.06 -0.76 5.63
N ALA A 67 35.44 -1.80 6.16
CA ALA A 67 34.05 -2.16 5.83
C ALA A 67 33.06 -1.08 6.27
N VAL A 68 33.21 -0.53 7.47
CA VAL A 68 32.39 0.58 7.99
C VAL A 68 32.52 1.82 7.10
N GLN A 69 33.75 2.21 6.72
CA GLN A 69 33.96 3.37 5.85
C GLN A 69 33.34 3.17 4.47
N LYS A 70 33.51 1.99 3.88
CA LYS A 70 32.86 1.64 2.61
C LYS A 70 31.35 1.68 2.72
N TRP A 71 30.80 1.15 3.81
CA TRP A 71 29.37 1.13 4.04
C TRP A 71 28.79 2.55 4.12
N LYS A 72 29.39 3.43 4.94
CA LYS A 72 29.02 4.84 5.05
C LYS A 72 29.04 5.57 3.70
N ALA A 73 30.04 5.28 2.86
CA ALA A 73 30.18 5.93 1.56
C ALA A 73 29.18 5.46 0.50
N SER A 74 28.72 4.21 0.58
CA SER A 74 27.94 3.56 -0.50
C SER A 74 26.46 3.36 -0.17
N ASN A 75 26.08 3.50 1.11
CA ASN A 75 24.74 3.16 1.59
C ASN A 75 24.14 4.34 2.37
N PRO A 76 23.59 5.36 1.67
CA PRO A 76 22.98 6.49 2.34
C PRO A 76 21.77 6.02 3.14
N VAL A 77 21.72 6.40 4.41
CA VAL A 77 20.52 6.27 5.23
C VAL A 77 19.60 7.42 4.88
N GLU A 78 18.37 7.09 4.51
CA GLU A 78 17.36 8.04 4.04
C GLU A 78 16.18 8.09 5.00
N ILE A 79 15.75 9.31 5.31
CA ILE A 79 14.53 9.60 6.05
C ILE A 79 13.53 10.13 5.05
N VAL A 80 12.35 9.51 4.99
CA VAL A 80 11.31 9.81 4.02
C VAL A 80 10.08 10.32 4.74
N TYR A 81 9.43 11.31 4.13
CA TYR A 81 8.11 11.75 4.54
C TYR A 81 7.35 12.26 3.32
N LEU A 82 6.21 11.63 3.02
CA LEU A 82 5.44 11.87 1.80
C LEU A 82 6.32 11.72 0.54
N ALA A 83 6.49 12.79 -0.23
CA ALA A 83 7.33 12.80 -1.43
C ALA A 83 8.77 13.30 -1.18
N LYS A 84 9.09 13.73 0.05
CA LYS A 84 10.39 14.31 0.39
C LYS A 84 11.28 13.25 1.00
N THR A 85 12.49 13.15 0.48
CA THR A 85 13.55 12.27 0.99
C THR A 85 14.73 13.12 1.42
N VAL A 86 15.26 12.88 2.60
CA VAL A 86 16.47 13.52 3.13
C VAL A 86 17.48 12.48 3.59
N LYS A 87 18.74 12.69 3.23
CA LYS A 87 19.84 11.83 3.64
C LYS A 87 20.31 12.21 5.05
N LEU A 88 20.46 11.21 5.91
CA LEU A 88 21.12 11.34 7.19
C LEU A 88 22.62 11.58 6.95
N PRO A 89 23.22 12.67 7.47
CA PRO A 89 24.66 12.89 7.38
C PRO A 89 25.43 11.74 8.04
N ALA A 90 26.40 11.18 7.33
CA ALA A 90 27.14 9.99 7.78
C ALA A 90 27.97 10.24 9.06
N GLU A 91 28.21 11.52 9.39
CA GLU A 91 28.89 11.99 10.58
C GLU A 91 28.04 11.82 11.84
N GLN A 92 26.71 11.83 11.73
CA GLN A 92 25.82 11.61 12.87
C GLN A 92 25.87 10.16 13.36
N LEU A 93 26.22 9.20 12.48
CA LEU A 93 26.39 7.79 12.82
C LEU A 93 27.80 7.50 13.31
N HIS A 94 27.96 7.21 14.60
CA HIS A 94 29.23 6.86 15.20
C HIS A 94 29.35 5.34 15.37
N PHE A 95 30.32 4.75 14.67
CA PHE A 95 30.66 3.34 14.79
C PHE A 95 31.86 3.19 15.72
N SER A 96 31.68 2.52 16.86
CA SER A 96 32.78 2.20 17.75
C SER A 96 33.36 0.84 17.37
N VAL A 97 34.34 0.83 16.46
CA VAL A 97 35.01 -0.42 16.04
C VAL A 97 35.68 -1.07 17.24
N THR A 98 36.37 -0.31 18.08
CA THR A 98 37.04 -0.82 19.29
C THR A 98 36.06 -1.52 20.22
N GLU A 99 34.96 -0.86 20.58
CA GLU A 99 33.93 -1.47 21.46
C GLU A 99 33.23 -2.65 20.77
N SER A 100 33.06 -2.61 19.45
CA SER A 100 32.53 -3.74 18.68
C SER A 100 33.45 -4.96 18.80
N MET A 101 34.77 -4.77 18.64
CA MET A 101 35.76 -5.84 18.75
C MET A 101 35.78 -6.47 20.14
N LEU A 102 35.59 -5.67 21.21
CA LEU A 102 35.46 -6.19 22.58
C LEU A 102 34.21 -7.06 22.78
N ARG A 103 33.15 -6.82 22.02
CA ARG A 103 31.89 -7.58 22.08
C ARG A 103 31.83 -8.77 21.13
N VAL A 104 32.79 -8.91 20.22
CA VAL A 104 32.86 -10.05 19.30
C VAL A 104 33.05 -11.34 20.10
N LYS A 105 32.13 -12.28 19.89
CA LYS A 105 32.22 -13.62 20.47
C LYS A 105 32.78 -14.59 19.44
N ASN A 106 33.81 -15.34 19.82
CA ASN A 106 34.42 -16.35 18.95
C ASN A 106 33.38 -17.40 18.50
N GLY A 107 33.38 -17.72 17.21
CA GLY A 107 32.48 -18.68 16.59
C GLY A 107 31.06 -18.17 16.32
N GLN A 108 30.78 -16.88 16.53
CA GLN A 108 29.44 -16.30 16.41
C GLN A 108 29.44 -15.00 15.60
N ALA A 109 28.28 -14.66 15.05
CA ALA A 109 28.01 -13.35 14.48
C ALA A 109 27.56 -12.38 15.57
N SER A 110 28.18 -11.20 15.63
CA SER A 110 27.85 -10.12 16.56
C SER A 110 27.52 -8.82 15.80
N PRO A 111 26.56 -8.01 16.25
CA PRO A 111 26.34 -6.68 15.67
C PRO A 111 27.48 -5.73 16.06
N LEU A 112 27.64 -4.65 15.28
CA LEU A 112 28.52 -3.55 15.64
C LEU A 112 27.88 -2.65 16.68
N VAL A 113 28.72 -1.94 17.41
CA VAL A 113 28.30 -0.90 18.35
C VAL A 113 28.22 0.41 17.59
N VAL A 114 26.99 0.88 17.40
CA VAL A 114 26.65 2.09 16.67
C VAL A 114 25.81 2.99 17.57
N THR A 115 26.12 4.27 17.57
CA THR A 115 25.32 5.31 18.21
C THR A 115 25.02 6.41 17.20
N LEU A 116 23.85 7.03 17.33
CA LEU A 116 23.45 8.17 16.51
C LEU A 116 23.36 9.40 17.42
N ASP A 117 23.74 10.57 16.91
CA ASP A 117 23.46 11.83 17.57
C ASP A 117 21.95 12.09 17.59
N HIS A 118 21.31 11.77 18.71
CA HIS A 118 19.87 11.90 18.91
C HIS A 118 19.36 13.34 18.66
N ASN A 119 20.10 14.34 19.13
CA ASN A 119 19.73 15.74 18.93
C ASN A 119 19.94 16.14 17.47
N GLY A 120 21.04 15.69 16.86
CA GLY A 120 21.31 15.87 15.43
C GLY A 120 20.23 15.26 14.54
N LEU A 121 19.69 14.09 14.89
CA LEU A 121 18.57 13.47 14.18
C LEU A 121 17.29 14.29 14.33
N ARG A 122 16.96 14.71 15.56
CA ARG A 122 15.79 15.57 15.84
C ARG A 122 15.85 16.88 15.05
N ASP A 123 17.02 17.50 15.04
CA ASP A 123 17.32 18.72 14.30
C ASP A 123 17.20 18.52 12.78
N LEU A 124 17.68 17.39 12.28
CA LEU A 124 17.56 17.06 10.86
C LEU A 124 16.09 16.92 10.47
N VAL A 125 15.30 16.21 11.28
CA VAL A 125 13.85 16.05 11.05
C VAL A 125 13.15 17.40 11.06
N SER A 126 13.38 18.23 12.08
CA SER A 126 12.72 19.54 12.21
C SER A 126 13.05 20.50 11.07
N LYS A 127 14.32 20.58 10.67
CA LYS A 127 14.78 21.46 9.58
C LYS A 127 14.33 20.95 8.21
N SER A 128 14.29 19.63 8.04
CA SER A 128 13.97 19.01 6.75
C SER A 128 12.48 18.88 6.50
N PHE A 129 11.67 18.71 7.54
CA PHE A 129 10.24 18.46 7.44
C PHE A 129 9.49 19.45 8.32
N PRO A 130 9.43 20.75 7.95
CA PRO A 130 8.83 21.79 8.79
C PRO A 130 7.32 21.58 9.03
N ASP A 131 6.67 20.77 8.19
CA ASP A 131 5.26 20.38 8.34
C ASP A 131 5.02 19.26 9.36
N VAL A 132 6.09 18.66 9.88
CA VAL A 132 6.07 17.61 10.91
C VAL A 132 6.58 18.22 12.21
N SER A 133 5.76 18.20 13.26
CA SER A 133 6.30 18.53 14.59
C SER A 133 7.24 17.41 15.03
N PRO A 134 8.48 17.72 15.47
CA PRO A 134 9.37 16.71 16.06
C PRO A 134 8.80 16.08 17.33
N ASP A 135 7.80 16.72 17.96
CA ASP A 135 7.06 16.18 19.11
C ASP A 135 5.94 15.22 18.72
N ASP A 136 5.62 15.12 17.42
CA ASP A 136 4.71 14.12 16.89
C ASP A 136 5.44 12.87 16.40
N VAL A 137 6.78 12.82 16.48
CA VAL A 137 7.63 11.72 15.99
C VAL A 137 8.48 11.15 17.11
N ASP A 138 8.47 9.83 17.24
CA ASP A 138 9.25 9.04 18.19
C ASP A 138 10.67 8.92 17.66
N ILE A 139 11.43 10.00 17.85
CA ILE A 139 12.83 10.11 17.43
C ILE A 139 13.68 9.01 18.06
N ALA A 140 13.37 8.59 19.29
CA ALA A 140 14.10 7.52 19.97
C ALA A 140 13.92 6.18 19.25
N ARG A 141 12.69 5.86 18.82
CA ARG A 141 12.43 4.66 18.03
C ARG A 141 13.03 4.72 16.64
N LEU A 142 13.02 5.90 16.00
CA LEU A 142 13.68 6.10 14.71
C LEU A 142 15.20 5.90 14.82
N ASP A 143 15.82 6.50 15.83
CA ASP A 143 17.24 6.33 16.17
C ASP A 143 17.59 4.85 16.36
N MET A 144 16.85 4.13 17.23
CA MET A 144 17.06 2.70 17.45
C MET A 144 16.98 1.89 16.16
N ALA A 145 16.00 2.17 15.29
CA ALA A 145 15.84 1.46 14.03
C ALA A 145 17.02 1.70 13.08
N ILE A 146 17.47 2.95 12.95
CA ILE A 146 18.64 3.32 12.14
C ILE A 146 19.91 2.65 12.68
N CYS A 147 20.18 2.77 13.99
CA CYS A 147 21.34 2.19 14.64
C CYS A 147 21.37 0.65 14.48
N HIS A 148 20.20 0.00 14.56
CA HIS A 148 20.09 -1.45 14.39
C HIS A 148 20.41 -1.92 12.97
N ALA A 149 19.94 -1.21 11.94
CA ALA A 149 20.29 -1.50 10.54
C ALA A 149 21.78 -1.23 10.26
N ALA A 150 22.29 -0.10 10.75
CA ALA A 150 23.70 0.28 10.63
C ALA A 150 24.63 -0.71 11.34
N ALA A 151 24.25 -1.20 12.52
CA ALA A 151 25.01 -2.19 13.30
C ALA A 151 25.20 -3.53 12.57
N ARG A 152 24.35 -3.83 11.59
CA ARG A 152 24.45 -5.01 10.74
C ARG A 152 25.02 -4.74 9.35
N LEU A 153 25.41 -3.49 9.08
CA LEU A 153 25.86 -3.04 7.76
C LEU A 153 24.87 -3.45 6.66
N GLU A 154 23.56 -3.35 6.95
CA GLU A 154 22.51 -3.69 5.99
C GLU A 154 22.63 -2.83 4.73
N THR A 155 22.38 -3.41 3.57
CA THR A 155 22.47 -2.72 2.27
C THR A 155 21.11 -2.51 1.62
N ALA A 156 20.08 -3.18 2.15
CA ALA A 156 18.69 -3.01 1.75
C ALA A 156 17.90 -2.37 2.91
N ASN A 157 16.78 -1.72 2.59
CA ASN A 157 15.86 -1.14 3.58
C ASN A 157 16.46 -0.03 4.46
N LEU A 158 17.37 0.80 3.93
CA LEU A 158 17.92 1.97 4.63
C LEU A 158 17.07 3.23 4.41
N SER A 159 15.78 3.06 4.15
CA SER A 159 14.83 4.14 3.95
C SER A 159 13.78 4.05 5.06
N PHE A 160 13.70 5.10 5.88
CA PHE A 160 12.88 5.15 7.08
C PHE A 160 11.79 6.21 6.91
N ASP A 161 10.54 5.77 6.72
CA ASP A 161 9.38 6.65 6.61
C ASP A 161 8.95 7.16 7.99
N LEU A 162 8.94 8.48 8.19
CA LEU A 162 8.55 9.13 9.45
C LEU A 162 7.15 8.74 9.92
N SER A 163 6.24 8.39 9.00
CA SER A 163 4.89 7.92 9.29
C SER A 163 4.88 6.65 10.15
N GLY A 164 5.93 5.83 10.07
CA GLY A 164 6.12 4.64 10.91
C GLY A 164 6.46 4.93 12.38
N TYR A 165 6.76 6.20 12.69
CA TYR A 165 7.33 6.64 13.96
C TYR A 165 6.47 7.70 14.68
N ALA A 166 5.16 7.82 14.46
CA ALA A 166 4.34 8.81 15.17
C ALA A 166 4.25 8.59 16.72
N LEU A 167 4.42 9.65 17.53
CA LEU A 167 4.46 9.65 19.02
C LEU A 167 3.10 9.44 19.69
N ASP A 168 2.01 9.98 19.11
CA ASP A 168 0.64 9.80 19.66
C ASP A 168 0.14 8.34 19.60
N GLY A 169 0.94 7.46 19.01
CA GLY A 169 0.86 6.02 19.26
C GLY A 169 1.41 5.66 20.63
N ASN A 170 0.70 6.01 21.70
CA ASN A 170 0.58 5.03 22.79
C ASN A 170 0.28 3.69 22.12
N GLU A 171 0.87 2.57 22.53
CA GLU A 171 0.68 1.26 21.87
C GLU A 171 -0.79 0.82 21.71
N LYS A 172 -1.73 1.57 22.29
CA LYS A 172 -3.16 1.46 22.09
C LYS A 172 -3.57 2.00 20.72
N GLU A 173 -3.87 1.06 19.83
CA GLU A 173 -4.67 1.32 18.63
C GLU A 173 -5.90 2.19 18.97
N THR A 174 -6.11 3.26 18.19
CA THR A 174 -7.28 4.14 18.32
C THR A 174 -8.14 4.04 17.08
N THR A 175 -9.38 4.51 17.16
CA THR A 175 -10.20 4.68 15.96
C THR A 175 -9.76 5.95 15.24
N VAL A 176 -9.16 5.80 14.05
CA VAL A 176 -8.62 6.91 13.26
C VAL A 176 -9.63 7.48 12.27
N SER A 177 -10.63 6.69 11.87
CA SER A 177 -11.69 7.13 10.96
C SER A 177 -12.95 6.28 11.09
N LYS A 178 -14.09 6.83 10.65
CA LYS A 178 -15.38 6.15 10.56
C LYS A 178 -16.10 6.48 9.26
N GLY A 179 -16.83 5.49 8.76
CA GLY A 179 -17.80 5.60 7.66
C GLY A 179 -19.08 4.87 8.04
N SER A 180 -20.19 5.20 7.39
CA SER A 180 -21.46 4.55 7.65
C SER A 180 -22.39 4.63 6.45
N VAL A 181 -23.36 3.72 6.45
CA VAL A 181 -24.56 3.77 5.62
C VAL A 181 -25.78 3.71 6.54
N ALA A 182 -26.84 4.42 6.14
CA ALA A 182 -28.08 4.55 6.89
C ALA A 182 -29.27 4.40 5.93
N ASN A 183 -30.49 4.44 6.49
CA ASN A 183 -31.75 4.30 5.76
C ASN A 183 -31.91 2.94 5.06
N VAL A 184 -31.38 1.88 5.68
CA VAL A 184 -31.46 0.52 5.13
C VAL A 184 -32.79 -0.15 5.48
N SER A 185 -33.30 -0.99 4.60
CA SER A 185 -34.49 -1.80 4.87
C SER A 185 -34.21 -2.89 5.93
N ILE A 186 -35.26 -3.51 6.49
CA ILE A 186 -35.10 -4.57 7.50
C ILE A 186 -34.34 -5.79 6.94
N ALA A 187 -34.62 -6.16 5.68
CA ALA A 187 -33.94 -7.27 5.03
C ALA A 187 -32.45 -6.98 4.84
N GLU A 188 -32.12 -5.76 4.41
CA GLU A 188 -30.75 -5.28 4.26
C GLU A 188 -30.02 -5.23 5.61
N ALA A 189 -30.67 -4.68 6.65
CA ALA A 189 -30.11 -4.64 8.00
C ALA A 189 -29.72 -6.03 8.50
N THR A 190 -30.53 -7.05 8.21
CA THR A 190 -30.25 -8.44 8.59
C THR A 190 -28.96 -8.96 7.93
N GLU A 191 -28.74 -8.70 6.64
CA GLU A 191 -27.50 -9.07 5.96
C GLU A 191 -26.28 -8.31 6.52
N LEU A 192 -26.43 -7.02 6.81
CA LEU A 192 -25.38 -6.18 7.38
C LEU A 192 -25.01 -6.60 8.82
N GLU A 193 -25.99 -7.00 9.62
CA GLU A 193 -25.76 -7.58 10.94
C GLU A 193 -25.05 -8.94 10.85
N ASN A 194 -25.44 -9.77 9.90
CA ASN A 194 -24.77 -11.05 9.64
C ASN A 194 -23.30 -10.82 9.24
N TRP A 195 -23.02 -9.82 8.41
CA TRP A 195 -21.65 -9.41 8.10
C TRP A 195 -20.89 -9.02 9.36
N ALA A 196 -21.44 -8.10 10.18
CA ALA A 196 -20.76 -7.63 11.39
C ALA A 196 -20.53 -8.76 12.42
N LYS A 197 -21.42 -9.75 12.50
CA LYS A 197 -21.25 -10.93 13.37
C LYS A 197 -20.15 -11.87 12.87
N GLN A 198 -20.07 -12.08 11.57
CA GLN A 198 -19.08 -12.97 10.94
C GLN A 198 -17.69 -12.34 10.86
N PHE A 199 -17.64 -11.02 10.66
CA PHE A 199 -16.43 -10.23 10.53
C PHE A 199 -16.44 -9.10 11.56
N PRO A 200 -16.35 -9.40 12.87
CA PRO A 200 -16.34 -8.36 13.90
C PRO A 200 -15.16 -7.40 13.71
N GLN A 201 -14.04 -7.93 13.21
CA GLN A 201 -12.91 -7.17 12.74
C GLN A 201 -12.25 -7.82 11.52
N VAL A 202 -11.67 -7.00 10.65
CA VAL A 202 -10.84 -7.44 9.52
C VAL A 202 -9.49 -6.76 9.61
N ASN A 203 -8.42 -7.57 9.75
CA ASN A 203 -7.05 -7.08 9.77
C ASN A 203 -6.58 -6.72 8.36
N ILE A 204 -5.95 -5.55 8.24
CA ILE A 204 -5.30 -5.02 7.04
C ILE A 204 -3.81 -4.94 7.35
N PRO A 205 -3.00 -5.92 6.90
CA PRO A 205 -1.58 -5.97 7.23
C PRO A 205 -0.81 -4.71 6.78
N ALA A 206 0.37 -4.49 7.37
CA ALA A 206 1.33 -3.52 6.86
C ALA A 206 1.64 -3.80 5.39
N HIS A 207 1.60 -2.78 4.53
CA HIS A 207 1.74 -2.91 3.08
C HIS A 207 0.77 -3.91 2.43
N GLY A 208 -0.32 -4.26 3.13
CA GLY A 208 -1.29 -5.28 2.73
C GLY A 208 -2.44 -4.71 1.92
N MET A 209 -3.08 -5.59 1.15
CA MET A 209 -4.28 -5.27 0.36
C MET A 209 -5.54 -5.85 0.99
N PHE A 210 -6.62 -5.08 0.98
CA PHE A 210 -7.97 -5.52 1.26
C PHE A 210 -8.74 -5.73 -0.05
N SER A 211 -9.53 -6.79 -0.11
CA SER A 211 -10.54 -7.04 -1.13
C SER A 211 -11.81 -7.50 -0.43
N LEU A 212 -12.95 -6.92 -0.82
CA LEU A 212 -14.22 -7.27 -0.20
C LEU A 212 -14.61 -8.71 -0.55
N PHE A 213 -14.45 -9.12 -1.82
CA PHE A 213 -14.71 -10.51 -2.23
C PHE A 213 -13.85 -11.53 -1.50
N LYS A 214 -12.53 -11.32 -1.45
CA LYS A 214 -11.63 -12.22 -0.73
C LYS A 214 -11.95 -12.30 0.76
N THR A 215 -12.56 -11.25 1.32
CA THR A 215 -13.01 -11.25 2.71
C THR A 215 -14.31 -12.03 2.86
N ALA A 216 -15.31 -11.75 2.02
CA ALA A 216 -16.62 -12.40 2.04
C ALA A 216 -16.52 -13.92 1.83
N GLU A 217 -15.60 -14.39 0.98
CA GLU A 217 -15.41 -15.82 0.68
C GLU A 217 -14.91 -16.64 1.87
N LYS A 218 -14.30 -16.02 2.89
CA LYS A 218 -13.69 -16.73 4.03
C LYS A 218 -14.69 -17.49 4.89
N THR A 219 -15.95 -17.08 4.92
CA THR A 219 -16.98 -17.67 5.79
C THR A 219 -17.96 -18.55 5.02
N GLY A 220 -17.87 -18.58 3.68
CA GLY A 220 -18.82 -19.28 2.81
C GLY A 220 -20.23 -18.68 2.81
N ALA A 221 -20.46 -17.58 3.52
CA ALA A 221 -21.76 -16.92 3.57
C ALA A 221 -22.07 -16.21 2.23
N SER A 222 -23.34 -16.26 1.83
CA SER A 222 -23.80 -15.55 0.64
C SER A 222 -24.43 -14.21 1.04
N PHE A 223 -23.89 -13.13 0.50
CA PHE A 223 -24.44 -11.78 0.62
C PHE A 223 -24.99 -11.34 -0.75
N SER A 224 -26.06 -10.54 -0.74
CA SER A 224 -26.59 -9.89 -1.94
C SER A 224 -25.61 -8.85 -2.50
N ASN A 225 -25.76 -8.48 -3.78
CA ASN A 225 -24.95 -7.42 -4.38
C ASN A 225 -25.23 -6.07 -3.70
N GLU A 226 -26.47 -5.84 -3.30
CA GLU A 226 -26.93 -4.69 -2.54
C GLU A 226 -26.24 -4.62 -1.17
N ALA A 227 -26.25 -5.71 -0.40
CA ALA A 227 -25.54 -5.78 0.88
C ALA A 227 -24.03 -5.54 0.71
N LEU A 228 -23.39 -6.18 -0.27
CA LEU A 228 -21.96 -5.96 -0.56
C LEU A 228 -21.66 -4.52 -0.97
N SER A 229 -22.54 -3.88 -1.74
CA SER A 229 -22.38 -2.47 -2.13
C SER A 229 -22.55 -1.52 -0.94
N MET A 230 -23.48 -1.81 -0.02
CA MET A 230 -23.62 -1.05 1.24
C MET A 230 -22.40 -1.21 2.15
N ILE A 231 -21.87 -2.43 2.29
CA ILE A 231 -20.65 -2.70 3.05
C ILE A 231 -19.47 -1.96 2.42
N ALA A 232 -19.28 -2.08 1.11
CA ALA A 232 -18.24 -1.37 0.38
C ALA A 232 -18.34 0.15 0.55
N THR A 233 -19.55 0.70 0.44
CA THR A 233 -19.82 2.14 0.62
C THR A 233 -19.43 2.61 2.02
N ALA A 234 -19.77 1.84 3.06
CA ALA A 234 -19.40 2.17 4.43
C ALA A 234 -17.89 2.07 4.67
N ILE A 235 -17.23 1.02 4.14
CA ILE A 235 -15.77 0.86 4.21
C ILE A 235 -15.08 2.00 3.47
N TYR A 236 -15.49 2.30 2.22
CA TYR A 236 -14.94 3.40 1.43
C TYR A 236 -15.11 4.74 2.16
N GLY A 237 -16.27 4.99 2.76
CA GLY A 237 -16.50 6.14 3.64
C GLY A 237 -15.49 6.24 4.79
N ALA A 238 -15.14 5.12 5.41
CA ALA A 238 -14.16 5.06 6.50
C ALA A 238 -12.71 5.19 6.01
N VAL A 239 -12.43 4.81 4.77
CA VAL A 239 -11.09 4.84 4.16
C VAL A 239 -10.80 6.17 3.45
N LEU A 240 -11.83 6.93 3.08
CA LEU A 240 -11.69 8.23 2.42
C LEU A 240 -10.81 9.24 3.20
N PRO A 241 -10.98 9.42 4.52
CA PRO A 241 -10.13 10.28 5.33
C PRO A 241 -8.96 9.50 5.98
N THR A 242 -8.29 8.64 5.23
CA THR A 242 -7.01 8.01 5.61
C THR A 242 -6.00 8.14 4.46
N ASN A 243 -4.77 7.64 4.61
CA ASN A 243 -3.80 7.59 3.52
C ASN A 243 -3.91 6.34 2.63
N PHE A 244 -4.88 5.46 2.85
CA PHE A 244 -4.99 4.20 2.11
C PHE A 244 -5.27 4.43 0.63
N GLU A 245 -4.66 3.62 -0.21
CA GLU A 245 -4.72 3.74 -1.67
C GLU A 245 -5.89 2.92 -2.21
N ILE A 246 -6.84 3.58 -2.87
CA ILE A 246 -7.98 2.91 -3.48
C ILE A 246 -7.52 2.24 -4.77
N ILE A 247 -7.68 0.92 -4.88
CA ILE A 247 -7.24 0.14 -6.04
C ILE A 247 -8.41 -0.10 -7.00
N GLU A 248 -9.56 -0.52 -6.46
CA GLU A 248 -10.78 -0.72 -7.25
C GLU A 248 -11.97 -0.12 -6.52
N ARG A 249 -12.72 0.71 -7.25
CA ARG A 249 -13.99 1.27 -6.81
C ARG A 249 -14.84 1.60 -8.02
N ASN A 250 -16.11 1.23 -7.98
CA ASN A 250 -17.08 1.46 -9.05
C ASN A 250 -18.31 2.22 -8.53
N THR A 251 -19.09 2.82 -9.43
CA THR A 251 -20.39 3.46 -9.15
C THR A 251 -21.52 2.84 -9.95
N GLY A 252 -22.75 3.08 -9.51
CA GLY A 252 -23.95 2.80 -10.28
C GLY A 252 -24.25 3.85 -11.34
N ASN A 253 -25.36 3.62 -12.07
CA ASN A 253 -25.92 4.60 -13.01
C ASN A 253 -26.83 5.61 -12.30
N GLU A 254 -27.25 5.32 -11.07
CA GLU A 254 -28.04 6.21 -10.21
C GLU A 254 -27.36 6.24 -8.84
N LEU A 255 -27.37 7.40 -8.17
CA LEU A 255 -26.85 7.53 -6.81
C LEU A 255 -27.80 6.75 -5.88
N PRO A 256 -27.35 5.67 -5.21
CA PRO A 256 -28.24 4.87 -4.38
C PRO A 256 -28.62 5.61 -3.10
N TYR A 257 -29.82 5.30 -2.57
CA TYR A 257 -30.40 5.96 -1.40
C TYR A 257 -29.55 5.88 -0.12
N TYR A 258 -28.70 4.85 0.00
CA TYR A 258 -27.81 4.64 1.14
C TYR A 258 -26.48 5.40 1.02
N ALA A 259 -26.19 6.02 -0.13
CA ALA A 259 -24.93 6.72 -0.38
C ALA A 259 -25.14 8.23 -0.55
N THR A 260 -24.07 8.97 -0.25
CA THR A 260 -23.96 10.39 -0.59
C THR A 260 -22.99 10.56 -1.75
N LEU A 261 -23.17 11.63 -2.54
CA LEU A 261 -22.33 11.91 -3.70
C LEU A 261 -20.84 11.83 -3.36
N GLY A 262 -20.07 11.06 -4.13
CA GLY A 262 -18.65 10.82 -3.91
C GLY A 262 -18.30 9.69 -2.95
N LYS A 263 -19.28 9.05 -2.31
CA LYS A 263 -19.05 7.96 -1.34
C LYS A 263 -19.60 6.60 -1.77
N GLU A 264 -20.35 6.51 -2.88
CA GLU A 264 -20.81 5.20 -3.34
C GLU A 264 -19.61 4.29 -3.64
N ALA A 265 -19.68 3.02 -3.25
CA ALA A 265 -18.86 1.97 -3.83
C ALA A 265 -19.79 0.81 -4.22
N LYS A 266 -19.91 0.56 -5.52
CA LYS A 266 -20.74 -0.50 -6.09
C LYS A 266 -19.94 -1.79 -6.21
N VAL A 267 -20.56 -2.88 -5.78
CA VAL A 267 -20.01 -4.23 -5.85
C VAL A 267 -21.00 -5.15 -6.52
N VAL A 268 -20.49 -6.00 -7.43
CA VAL A 268 -21.30 -6.99 -8.15
C VAL A 268 -20.54 -8.30 -8.12
N LYS A 269 -21.05 -9.28 -7.36
CA LYS A 269 -20.39 -10.57 -7.11
C LYS A 269 -19.87 -11.19 -8.41
N GLY A 270 -18.57 -11.51 -8.43
CA GLY A 270 -17.88 -12.09 -9.58
C GLY A 270 -17.61 -11.13 -10.74
N LYS A 271 -17.86 -9.81 -10.59
CA LYS A 271 -17.65 -8.81 -11.64
C LYS A 271 -16.94 -7.53 -11.17
N LEU A 272 -17.45 -6.86 -10.13
CA LEU A 272 -16.94 -5.57 -9.62
C LEU A 272 -16.64 -5.70 -8.13
N ASP A 273 -15.39 -5.58 -7.72
CA ASP A 273 -14.96 -5.62 -6.32
C ASP A 273 -14.78 -4.20 -5.75
N PHE A 274 -14.58 -4.12 -4.45
CA PHE A 274 -14.00 -2.95 -3.79
C PHE A 274 -12.71 -3.35 -3.09
N SER A 275 -11.61 -2.70 -3.44
CA SER A 275 -10.28 -3.02 -2.91
C SER A 275 -9.41 -1.79 -2.67
N PHE A 276 -8.54 -1.88 -1.67
CA PHE A 276 -7.60 -0.82 -1.30
C PHE A 276 -6.33 -1.41 -0.68
N VAL A 277 -5.25 -0.63 -0.65
CA VAL A 277 -3.97 -0.97 -0.02
C VAL A 277 -3.74 -0.09 1.19
N ASN A 278 -3.23 -0.70 2.26
CA ASN A 278 -2.64 -0.01 3.39
C ASN A 278 -1.16 0.26 3.07
N PRO A 279 -0.74 1.50 2.73
CA PRO A 279 0.65 1.79 2.40
C PRO A 279 1.56 1.84 3.62
N ASN A 280 1.01 1.78 4.84
CA ASN A 280 1.75 2.00 6.07
C ASN A 280 2.56 0.76 6.50
N PRO A 281 3.66 0.96 7.25
CA PRO A 281 4.46 -0.12 7.83
C PRO A 281 3.79 -0.78 9.05
N THR A 282 2.57 -0.38 9.39
CA THR A 282 1.78 -0.91 10.51
C THR A 282 0.44 -1.43 10.02
N ALA A 283 -0.07 -2.46 10.70
CA ALA A 283 -1.39 -2.99 10.41
C ALA A 283 -2.50 -2.08 10.95
N TYR A 284 -3.67 -2.17 10.32
CA TYR A 284 -4.91 -1.51 10.73
C TYR A 284 -6.04 -2.53 10.76
N GLN A 285 -7.14 -2.20 11.42
CA GLN A 285 -8.30 -3.06 11.53
C GLN A 285 -9.56 -2.31 11.09
N LEU A 286 -10.38 -2.94 10.25
CA LEU A 286 -11.77 -2.53 10.08
C LEU A 286 -12.60 -3.16 11.18
N LYS A 287 -13.44 -2.39 11.85
CA LYS A 287 -14.43 -2.91 12.82
C LYS A 287 -15.82 -2.50 12.37
N PHE A 288 -16.76 -3.41 12.52
CA PHE A 288 -18.10 -3.29 11.96
C PHE A 288 -19.13 -3.29 13.09
N THR A 289 -20.06 -2.35 13.06
CA THR A 289 -21.15 -2.29 14.03
C THR A 289 -22.46 -1.95 13.34
N VAL A 290 -23.55 -2.51 13.86
CA VAL A 290 -24.91 -2.12 13.51
C VAL A 290 -25.59 -1.59 14.76
N HIS A 291 -26.09 -0.37 14.71
CA HIS A 291 -26.83 0.23 15.80
C HIS A 291 -27.93 1.14 15.25
N ASN A 292 -29.17 0.95 15.71
CA ASN A 292 -30.34 1.72 15.27
C ASN A 292 -30.51 1.80 13.74
N GLY A 293 -30.30 0.68 13.03
CA GLY A 293 -30.41 0.64 11.56
C GLY A 293 -29.30 1.39 10.81
N VAL A 294 -28.20 1.73 11.49
CA VAL A 294 -27.00 2.32 10.88
C VAL A 294 -25.87 1.30 10.92
N PHE A 295 -25.37 0.93 9.74
CA PHE A 295 -24.17 0.11 9.62
C PHE A 295 -22.95 1.03 9.57
N SER A 296 -22.06 0.89 10.54
CA SER A 296 -20.87 1.72 10.71
C SER A 296 -19.61 0.87 10.58
N VAL A 297 -18.60 1.45 9.94
CA VAL A 297 -17.27 0.90 9.82
C VAL A 297 -16.29 1.87 10.44
N SER A 298 -15.44 1.40 11.33
CA SER A 298 -14.32 2.17 11.86
C SER A 298 -12.99 1.59 11.41
N VAL A 299 -12.06 2.45 11.02
CA VAL A 299 -10.65 2.08 10.85
C VAL A 299 -9.97 2.31 12.19
N ALA A 300 -9.36 1.27 12.75
CA ALA A 300 -8.59 1.32 13.98
C ALA A 300 -7.11 1.00 13.71
N GLY A 301 -6.21 1.71 14.37
CA GLY A 301 -4.77 1.51 14.23
C GLY A 301 -4.00 2.65 14.86
N ARG A 302 -2.75 2.82 14.43
CA ARG A 302 -1.94 3.95 14.89
C ARG A 302 -2.45 5.26 14.27
N PRO A 303 -2.47 6.38 15.00
CA PRO A 303 -2.77 7.68 14.44
C PRO A 303 -1.81 8.05 13.30
N PHE A 304 -2.32 8.78 12.30
CA PHE A 304 -1.49 9.34 11.24
C PHE A 304 -0.77 10.62 11.70
N LEU A 305 0.34 10.96 11.04
CA LEU A 305 1.01 12.26 11.21
C LEU A 305 0.20 13.39 10.56
N GLU A 306 -0.57 13.09 9.53
CA GLU A 306 -1.42 14.04 8.80
C GLU A 306 -2.90 13.88 9.11
N ASN A 307 -3.64 14.94 8.82
CA ASN A 307 -5.10 14.93 8.80
C ASN A 307 -5.60 14.81 7.36
N TYR A 308 -6.49 13.86 7.12
CA TYR A 308 -7.06 13.59 5.80
C TYR A 308 -8.52 14.01 5.75
N LYS A 309 -8.91 14.75 4.72
CA LYS A 309 -10.31 15.16 4.52
C LYS A 309 -10.75 14.93 3.09
N MET A 310 -11.94 14.33 2.93
CA MET A 310 -12.64 14.27 1.65
C MET A 310 -13.21 15.65 1.31
N VAL A 311 -12.99 16.10 0.08
CA VAL A 311 -13.57 17.33 -0.47
C VAL A 311 -14.17 17.04 -1.84
N LEU A 312 -15.40 17.48 -2.07
CA LEU A 312 -16.00 17.47 -3.40
C LEU A 312 -15.68 18.77 -4.13
N LYS A 313 -15.27 18.67 -5.41
CA LYS A 313 -15.13 19.80 -6.32
C LYS A 313 -16.05 19.62 -7.53
N ASP A 314 -16.39 20.72 -8.18
CA ASP A 314 -17.25 20.80 -9.37
C ASP A 314 -18.58 20.05 -9.23
N LYS A 315 -19.21 20.14 -8.06
CA LYS A 315 -20.51 19.54 -7.83
C LYS A 315 -21.55 20.14 -8.77
N LYS A 316 -22.19 19.32 -9.58
CA LYS A 316 -23.28 19.70 -10.50
C LYS A 316 -24.49 18.79 -10.31
N THR A 317 -25.67 19.38 -10.36
CA THR A 317 -26.94 18.67 -10.55
C THR A 317 -27.37 18.88 -11.99
N ILE A 318 -27.70 17.80 -12.69
CA ILE A 318 -28.04 17.81 -14.10
C ILE A 318 -29.55 17.55 -14.21
N HIS A 319 -30.29 18.52 -14.72
CA HIS A 319 -31.75 18.39 -14.84
C HIS A 319 -32.13 17.38 -15.93
N PRO A 320 -33.20 16.60 -15.73
CA PRO A 320 -33.68 15.68 -16.75
C PRO A 320 -34.28 16.41 -17.95
N GLU A 321 -33.93 15.97 -19.15
CA GLU A 321 -34.59 16.43 -20.37
C GLU A 321 -36.01 15.87 -20.48
N THR A 322 -36.92 16.57 -21.17
CA THR A 322 -38.27 16.06 -21.45
C THR A 322 -38.36 15.56 -22.88
N THR A 323 -38.65 14.27 -23.03
CA THR A 323 -38.98 13.63 -24.31
C THR A 323 -40.50 13.58 -24.48
N VAL A 324 -41.00 14.15 -25.58
CA VAL A 324 -42.42 14.12 -25.94
C VAL A 324 -42.67 12.99 -26.92
N GLN A 325 -43.63 12.13 -26.62
CA GLN A 325 -44.11 11.07 -27.52
C GLN A 325 -45.56 11.34 -27.88
N PHE A 326 -45.88 11.34 -29.17
CA PHE A 326 -47.25 11.55 -29.62
C PHE A 326 -48.03 10.23 -29.64
N GLN A 327 -49.25 10.24 -29.13
CA GLN A 327 -50.14 9.07 -29.06
C GLN A 327 -51.53 9.42 -29.59
N ALA A 328 -51.99 8.69 -30.61
CA ALA A 328 -53.31 8.89 -31.23
C ALA A 328 -54.48 8.65 -30.26
N ALA A 329 -54.27 7.87 -29.20
CA ALA A 329 -55.29 7.61 -28.18
C ALA A 329 -55.56 8.80 -27.25
N LEU A 330 -54.68 9.81 -27.24
CA LEU A 330 -54.83 11.02 -26.42
C LEU A 330 -55.45 12.15 -27.25
N LYS A 331 -56.36 12.91 -26.64
CA LYS A 331 -56.92 14.13 -27.26
C LYS A 331 -55.81 15.17 -27.47
N THR A 332 -55.95 16.06 -28.45
CA THR A 332 -54.94 17.06 -28.85
C THR A 332 -54.34 17.88 -27.68
N ASP A 333 -55.15 18.26 -26.69
CA ASP A 333 -54.67 19.03 -25.51
C ASP A 333 -54.36 18.15 -24.29
N GLN A 334 -54.51 16.84 -24.41
CA GLN A 334 -54.24 15.90 -23.34
C GLN A 334 -52.75 15.55 -23.32
N SER A 335 -52.16 15.64 -22.13
CA SER A 335 -50.81 15.17 -21.87
C SER A 335 -50.77 14.31 -20.61
N VAL A 336 -49.94 13.27 -20.63
CA VAL A 336 -49.76 12.35 -19.52
C VAL A 336 -48.27 12.11 -19.33
N VAL A 337 -47.77 12.28 -18.10
CA VAL A 337 -46.40 11.87 -17.76
C VAL A 337 -46.37 10.34 -17.72
N VAL A 338 -45.65 9.73 -18.67
CA VAL A 338 -45.47 8.28 -18.77
C VAL A 338 -44.33 7.81 -17.88
N GLN A 339 -43.29 8.64 -17.75
CA GLN A 339 -42.16 8.39 -16.88
C GLN A 339 -41.69 9.71 -16.28
N ALA A 340 -41.60 9.76 -14.94
CA ALA A 340 -41.01 10.89 -14.25
C ALA A 340 -39.50 10.95 -14.53
N GLY A 341 -38.98 12.14 -14.82
CA GLY A 341 -37.55 12.36 -14.97
C GLY A 341 -36.82 12.31 -13.63
N LYS A 342 -35.56 11.88 -13.63
CA LYS A 342 -34.67 11.93 -12.46
C LYS A 342 -33.47 12.81 -12.75
N ALA A 343 -33.08 13.65 -11.80
CA ALA A 343 -31.86 14.44 -11.93
C ALA A 343 -30.61 13.55 -11.90
N GLY A 344 -29.61 13.94 -12.68
CA GLY A 344 -28.26 13.39 -12.65
C GLY A 344 -27.34 14.21 -11.73
N TYR A 345 -26.16 13.68 -11.46
CA TYR A 345 -25.17 14.31 -10.58
C TYR A 345 -23.76 14.12 -11.11
N TYR A 346 -22.92 15.14 -10.93
CA TYR A 346 -21.48 15.06 -11.20
C TYR A 346 -20.69 15.66 -10.05
N ALA A 347 -19.59 15.04 -9.65
CA ALA A 347 -18.61 15.65 -8.75
C ALA A 347 -17.24 14.98 -8.87
N ARG A 348 -16.18 15.74 -8.60
CA ARG A 348 -14.83 15.22 -8.43
C ARG A 348 -14.52 15.03 -6.94
N VAL A 349 -14.07 13.85 -6.56
CA VAL A 349 -13.74 13.48 -5.18
C VAL A 349 -12.25 13.68 -4.96
N PHE A 350 -11.88 14.57 -4.05
CA PHE A 350 -10.50 14.82 -3.65
C PHE A 350 -10.24 14.38 -2.21
N ARG A 351 -9.02 13.93 -1.95
CA ARG A 351 -8.44 13.80 -0.61
C ARG A 351 -7.46 14.93 -0.39
N ASN A 352 -7.77 15.81 0.53
CA ASN A 352 -6.86 16.83 1.02
C ASN A 352 -6.07 16.27 2.21
N ILE A 353 -4.76 16.46 2.17
CA ILE A 353 -3.80 16.05 3.19
C ILE A 353 -3.31 17.32 3.88
N TYR A 354 -3.50 17.40 5.18
CA TYR A 354 -3.14 18.55 6.00
C TYR A 354 -2.10 18.15 7.03
N SER A 355 -1.16 19.04 7.35
CA SER A 355 -0.32 18.88 8.54
C SER A 355 -1.18 18.95 9.82
N ARG A 356 -0.61 18.54 10.96
CA ARG A 356 -1.25 18.71 12.27
C ARG A 356 -1.58 20.17 12.60
N ASN A 357 -0.77 21.10 12.10
CA ASN A 357 -0.99 22.54 12.21
C ASN A 357 -2.01 23.10 11.19
N HIS A 358 -2.79 22.24 10.54
CA HIS A 358 -3.84 22.57 9.57
C HIS A 358 -3.39 23.21 8.25
N GLY A 359 -2.09 23.19 7.94
CA GLY A 359 -1.58 23.60 6.62
C GLY A 359 -1.92 22.57 5.55
N LEU A 360 -2.44 22.98 4.40
CA LEU A 360 -2.71 22.07 3.28
C LEU A 360 -1.40 21.65 2.61
N LEU A 361 -1.05 20.38 2.70
CA LEU A 361 0.17 19.81 2.12
C LEU A 361 -0.04 19.35 0.68
N LYS A 362 -1.16 18.66 0.43
CA LYS A 362 -1.45 18.05 -0.87
C LYS A 362 -2.95 17.88 -1.08
N SER A 363 -3.38 17.90 -2.33
CA SER A 363 -4.74 17.52 -2.75
C SER A 363 -4.64 16.48 -3.85
N VAL A 364 -5.26 15.31 -3.65
CA VAL A 364 -5.20 14.16 -4.56
C VAL A 364 -6.60 13.89 -5.11
N LEU A 365 -6.75 13.86 -6.43
CA LEU A 365 -7.98 13.40 -7.07
C LEU A 365 -8.11 11.88 -6.87
N LEU A 366 -9.22 11.44 -6.28
CA LEU A 366 -9.50 10.02 -6.05
C LEU A 366 -10.46 9.45 -7.10
N ALA A 367 -11.49 10.20 -7.48
CA ALA A 367 -12.52 9.74 -8.40
C ALA A 367 -13.27 10.90 -9.07
N GLU A 368 -13.89 10.61 -10.20
CA GLU A 368 -14.90 11.44 -10.83
C GLU A 368 -16.22 10.66 -10.85
N ASP A 369 -17.20 11.14 -10.09
CA ASP A 369 -18.51 10.52 -9.98
C ASP A 369 -19.46 11.17 -10.99
N PHE A 370 -20.06 10.35 -11.85
CA PHE A 370 -21.06 10.79 -12.82
C PHE A 370 -22.26 9.85 -12.82
N TYR A 371 -23.43 10.42 -12.51
CA TYR A 371 -24.73 9.76 -12.52
C TYR A 371 -25.58 10.46 -13.59
N PRO A 372 -25.88 9.84 -14.74
CA PRO A 372 -26.66 10.47 -15.79
C PRO A 372 -28.09 10.78 -15.32
N PRO A 373 -28.70 11.89 -15.78
CA PRO A 373 -30.12 12.13 -15.58
C PRO A 373 -30.96 11.09 -16.35
N VAL A 374 -32.16 10.81 -15.85
CA VAL A 374 -33.16 10.00 -16.55
C VAL A 374 -34.20 10.94 -17.13
N ALA A 375 -34.39 10.91 -18.45
CA ALA A 375 -35.34 11.78 -19.14
C ALA A 375 -36.79 11.59 -18.63
N GLN A 376 -37.54 12.69 -18.57
CA GLN A 376 -38.98 12.65 -18.37
C GLN A 376 -39.66 12.31 -19.70
N MET A 377 -40.55 11.31 -19.71
CA MET A 377 -41.37 11.01 -20.88
C MET A 377 -42.80 11.53 -20.70
N VAL A 378 -43.26 12.33 -21.66
CA VAL A 378 -44.62 12.86 -21.70
C VAL A 378 -45.31 12.39 -22.97
N ALA A 379 -46.40 11.65 -22.83
CA ALA A 379 -47.29 11.35 -23.94
C ALA A 379 -48.22 12.54 -24.21
N LYS A 380 -48.35 12.99 -25.46
CA LYS A 380 -49.28 14.04 -25.88
C LYS A 380 -50.17 13.55 -27.01
N GLY A 381 -51.40 14.07 -27.10
CA GLY A 381 -52.24 13.87 -28.29
C GLY A 381 -51.60 14.49 -29.52
N ASN A 382 -51.90 13.93 -30.70
CA ASN A 382 -51.44 14.53 -31.95
C ASN A 382 -51.94 15.98 -32.06
N PRO A 383 -51.09 16.91 -32.51
CA PRO A 383 -51.54 18.26 -32.80
C PRO A 383 -52.69 18.17 -33.82
N ALA A 384 -53.76 18.95 -33.59
CA ALA A 384 -54.86 19.01 -34.55
C ALA A 384 -54.31 19.43 -35.91
N GLN A 385 -54.60 18.63 -36.94
CA GLN A 385 -54.36 19.04 -38.32
C GLN A 385 -55.33 20.19 -38.59
N THR A 386 -54.84 21.42 -38.66
CA THR A 386 -55.61 22.52 -39.23
C THR A 386 -55.74 22.24 -40.72
N GLU A 387 -56.84 21.63 -41.13
CA GLU A 387 -57.27 21.71 -42.52
C GLU A 387 -57.62 23.16 -42.79
N ASN A 388 -56.78 23.84 -43.59
CA ASN A 388 -57.20 25.04 -44.27
C ASN A 388 -58.24 24.61 -45.31
N THR A 389 -59.50 24.52 -44.89
CA THR A 389 -60.63 24.47 -45.82
C THR A 389 -60.82 25.88 -46.35
N ASP A 390 -60.09 26.21 -47.42
CA ASP A 390 -60.37 27.40 -48.22
C ASP A 390 -61.71 27.15 -48.91
N GLY A 391 -62.76 27.76 -48.37
CA GLY A 391 -64.10 27.70 -48.93
C GLY A 391 -64.13 28.51 -50.22
N SER A 392 -64.14 27.83 -51.36
CA SER A 392 -64.53 28.44 -52.63
C SER A 392 -65.82 27.79 -53.12
N SER A 393 -66.90 28.56 -53.03
CA SER A 393 -68.19 28.27 -53.64
C SER A 393 -68.03 28.12 -55.15
N GLU A 394 -68.66 27.08 -55.69
CA GLU A 394 -68.83 26.90 -57.12
C GLU A 394 -69.61 28.06 -57.74
N THR A 395 -69.08 28.61 -58.83
CA THR A 395 -69.89 29.02 -59.97
C THR A 395 -69.27 28.45 -61.24
N ASP A 396 -70.07 27.58 -61.84
CA ASP A 396 -70.01 27.05 -63.19
C ASP A 396 -69.94 28.15 -64.26
N ASN A 397 -68.98 28.05 -65.19
CA ASN A 397 -69.23 28.20 -66.62
C ASN A 397 -68.05 27.71 -67.51
N GLY A 398 -68.27 26.60 -68.21
CA GLY A 398 -68.04 26.47 -69.66
C GLY A 398 -66.64 26.51 -70.30
N SER A 399 -66.22 25.32 -70.78
CA SER A 399 -65.65 25.03 -72.12
C SER A 399 -64.18 25.35 -72.45
N GLY A 400 -63.42 24.31 -72.86
CA GLY A 400 -62.35 24.44 -73.88
C GLY A 400 -61.07 23.61 -73.71
N ASN A 401 -61.09 22.42 -74.31
CA ASN A 401 -60.05 21.49 -74.76
C ASN A 401 -58.52 21.78 -74.68
N GLU A 402 -57.80 20.69 -74.35
CA GLU A 402 -56.54 20.14 -74.91
C GLU A 402 -55.11 20.62 -74.52
N THR A 403 -54.35 19.63 -74.00
CA THR A 403 -52.92 19.26 -74.17
C THR A 403 -51.81 20.31 -74.12
N ASP A 404 -50.86 20.16 -73.18
CA ASP A 404 -49.55 19.53 -73.43
C ASP A 404 -48.61 19.62 -72.20
N THR A 405 -47.81 18.58 -71.98
CA THR A 405 -46.62 18.62 -71.10
C THR A 405 -45.44 19.08 -71.96
N PRO A 406 -44.44 19.84 -71.45
CA PRO A 406 -43.29 19.17 -70.84
C PRO A 406 -42.52 19.97 -69.74
N THR A 407 -41.89 19.18 -68.87
CA THR A 407 -40.52 19.27 -68.31
C THR A 407 -39.70 20.56 -68.45
N SER A 408 -39.11 20.97 -67.32
CA SER A 408 -37.72 21.43 -67.10
C SER A 408 -37.77 22.54 -66.05
N GLY A 409 -37.13 22.45 -64.88
CA GLY A 409 -35.72 22.23 -64.66
C GLY A 409 -35.30 23.25 -63.60
N GLY A 410 -34.44 22.86 -62.66
CA GLY A 410 -34.05 23.78 -61.58
C GLY A 410 -33.51 23.09 -60.34
N ASN A 411 -32.58 22.15 -60.52
CA ASN A 411 -31.67 21.73 -59.48
C ASN A 411 -30.55 22.79 -59.42
N SER A 412 -30.32 23.39 -58.26
CA SER A 412 -29.04 23.30 -57.54
C SER A 412 -29.03 24.28 -56.39
N GLU A 413 -28.59 23.74 -55.25
CA GLU A 413 -27.46 24.28 -54.49
C GLU A 413 -27.39 25.80 -54.32
N SER A 414 -27.16 26.25 -53.10
CA SER A 414 -25.81 26.10 -52.57
C SER A 414 -25.65 26.83 -51.26
N SER A 415 -24.96 26.13 -50.36
CA SER A 415 -23.80 26.64 -49.63
C SER A 415 -23.93 27.82 -48.68
N GLY A 416 -23.15 27.64 -47.61
CA GLY A 416 -22.46 28.74 -46.96
C GLY A 416 -22.34 28.45 -45.48
N LYS A 417 -21.45 27.54 -45.02
CA LYS A 417 -19.98 27.71 -44.98
C LYS A 417 -19.64 28.94 -44.12
N SER A 418 -18.84 28.85 -43.06
CA SER A 418 -17.40 28.57 -43.10
C SER A 418 -16.90 28.63 -41.64
N ALA A 419 -16.17 27.64 -41.13
CA ALA A 419 -14.69 27.51 -41.11
C ALA A 419 -14.01 28.39 -40.04
N GLY A 420 -12.86 28.02 -39.46
CA GLY A 420 -11.91 26.92 -39.66
C GLY A 420 -11.09 26.75 -38.38
N ALA A 421 -10.56 25.58 -38.04
CA ALA A 421 -9.45 24.83 -38.66
C ALA A 421 -8.06 25.39 -38.29
N GLU A 422 -7.23 24.57 -37.63
CA GLU A 422 -5.96 24.14 -38.22
C GLU A 422 -5.42 22.87 -37.56
N ALA A 423 -4.82 22.04 -38.42
CA ALA A 423 -4.07 20.83 -38.12
C ALA A 423 -2.71 20.96 -38.80
N ALA A 424 -1.67 20.33 -38.26
CA ALA A 424 -0.40 20.12 -38.96
C ALA A 424 0.04 18.66 -38.84
N LYS A 425 0.55 18.12 -39.96
CA LYS A 425 1.04 16.75 -40.16
C LYS A 425 2.35 16.84 -40.95
N SER A 426 3.37 16.08 -40.56
CA SER A 426 4.55 15.63 -41.35
C SER A 426 5.44 14.80 -40.39
N SER A 427 5.61 13.48 -40.48
CA SER A 427 6.37 12.60 -41.40
C SER A 427 7.92 12.72 -41.35
N GLY A 428 8.62 11.60 -41.02
CA GLY A 428 10.04 11.39 -41.38
C GLY A 428 10.94 10.48 -40.49
N LYS A 429 10.97 9.17 -40.78
CA LYS A 429 12.11 8.19 -40.85
C LYS A 429 13.32 8.16 -39.87
N ASN A 430 13.54 6.97 -39.25
CA ASN A 430 14.72 6.03 -39.31
C ASN A 430 14.63 5.07 -38.09
N ALA A 431 14.68 3.73 -38.14
CA ALA A 431 15.57 2.74 -38.78
C ALA A 431 16.94 2.56 -38.09
N ASP A 432 17.01 1.58 -37.16
CA ASP A 432 18.05 0.53 -36.96
C ASP A 432 17.60 -0.30 -35.74
N ALA A 433 17.35 -1.63 -35.76
CA ALA A 433 18.16 -2.77 -36.19
C ALA A 433 19.44 -2.98 -35.37
N GLU A 434 19.35 -3.78 -34.30
CA GLU A 434 20.32 -4.88 -34.15
C GLU A 434 19.79 -6.01 -33.26
N ALA A 435 20.01 -7.21 -33.77
CA ALA A 435 19.71 -8.48 -33.15
C ALA A 435 20.92 -8.95 -32.33
N SER A 436 20.68 -9.76 -31.30
CA SER A 436 21.60 -10.85 -30.98
C SER A 436 20.90 -12.01 -30.28
N LYS A 437 20.84 -13.12 -31.02
CA LYS A 437 20.64 -14.50 -30.57
C LYS A 437 21.81 -14.96 -29.69
N LYS A 438 21.51 -15.75 -28.65
CA LYS A 438 22.10 -17.09 -28.35
C LYS A 438 21.36 -17.63 -27.11
N ASN A 439 20.57 -18.70 -27.16
CA ASN A 439 20.82 -20.11 -27.47
C ASN A 439 21.50 -20.90 -26.31
N GLY A 440 20.85 -22.01 -25.90
CA GLY A 440 21.38 -23.04 -24.98
C GLY A 440 20.45 -23.32 -23.79
N LYS A 441 19.47 -24.25 -23.79
CA LYS A 441 19.46 -25.72 -23.98
C LYS A 441 19.61 -26.52 -22.67
N SER A 442 18.61 -27.38 -22.42
CA SER A 442 18.63 -28.64 -21.62
C SER A 442 18.68 -28.47 -20.09
N SER A 443 18.05 -29.30 -19.24
CA SER A 443 17.58 -30.69 -19.38
C SER A 443 16.49 -31.01 -18.35
N SER A 444 15.59 -31.88 -18.78
CA SER A 444 14.86 -32.87 -17.98
C SER A 444 15.78 -33.68 -17.06
N THR A 445 15.34 -33.99 -15.84
CA THR A 445 15.59 -35.31 -15.24
C THR A 445 14.44 -35.69 -14.32
N LYS A 446 13.73 -36.73 -14.75
CA LYS A 446 12.85 -37.62 -14.00
C LYS A 446 13.73 -38.71 -13.37
N VAL A 447 13.21 -39.40 -12.35
CA VAL A 447 13.68 -40.63 -11.65
C VAL A 447 13.88 -40.30 -10.17
N GLY A 448 13.31 -41.03 -9.20
CA GLY A 448 12.49 -42.23 -9.23
C GLY A 448 12.33 -42.73 -7.78
N THR A 449 11.21 -43.41 -7.53
CA THR A 449 11.06 -44.68 -6.77
C THR A 449 11.98 -44.88 -5.56
N SER A 450 11.50 -45.24 -4.37
CA SER A 450 10.82 -46.51 -4.08
C SER A 450 10.45 -46.60 -2.59
N ASN A 451 9.36 -47.35 -2.31
CA ASN A 451 9.26 -48.40 -1.28
C ASN A 451 9.40 -48.05 0.21
N ASP A 452 8.71 -48.67 1.15
CA ASP A 452 7.64 -49.68 1.21
C ASP A 452 7.33 -49.85 2.71
N SER A 453 6.16 -50.40 3.01
CA SER A 453 5.91 -51.36 4.09
C SER A 453 5.69 -50.92 5.54
N LYS A 454 4.46 -51.26 5.96
CA LYS A 454 4.06 -52.08 7.12
C LYS A 454 4.21 -51.49 8.53
N ASP A 455 3.11 -51.25 9.23
CA ASP A 455 2.25 -52.26 9.89
C ASP A 455 2.93 -52.86 11.13
N SER A 456 2.50 -52.44 12.32
CA SER A 456 2.02 -53.35 13.37
C SER A 456 1.67 -52.57 14.65
N THR A 457 0.39 -52.64 15.01
CA THR A 457 -0.16 -53.02 16.33
C THR A 457 0.75 -52.98 17.57
N GLY A 458 0.24 -52.42 18.66
CA GLY A 458 0.85 -52.57 19.99
C GLY A 458 0.04 -51.91 21.11
N THR A 459 -1.05 -52.55 21.49
CA THR A 459 -1.91 -52.26 22.65
C THR A 459 -1.13 -52.35 23.96
N HIS A 460 -1.34 -51.42 24.91
CA HIS A 460 -1.34 -51.80 26.32
C HIS A 460 -2.26 -50.93 27.17
N ASP A 461 -3.09 -51.65 27.92
CA ASP A 461 -4.12 -51.23 28.87
C ASP A 461 -3.57 -50.53 30.11
N GLY A 462 -4.47 -49.79 30.77
CA GLY A 462 -4.52 -49.86 32.22
C GLY A 462 -5.08 -48.63 32.94
N LYS A 463 -6.40 -48.68 33.22
CA LYS A 463 -7.08 -48.37 34.50
C LYS A 463 -6.92 -46.97 35.12
N ASP A 464 -7.85 -46.39 35.89
CA ASP A 464 -9.24 -46.59 36.32
C ASP A 464 -9.52 -45.41 37.29
N ASN A 465 -10.78 -45.24 37.70
CA ASN A 465 -11.38 -44.27 38.65
C ASN A 465 -11.93 -43.00 37.94
N GLY A 466 -13.24 -42.76 37.84
CA GLY A 466 -14.30 -42.88 38.86
C GLY A 466 -14.25 -41.65 39.77
N ALA A 467 -15.30 -40.92 40.11
CA ALA A 467 -16.73 -40.90 39.85
C ALA A 467 -17.23 -39.48 40.28
N ASP A 468 -18.50 -39.17 40.03
CA ASP A 468 -19.32 -38.15 40.73
C ASP A 468 -18.94 -36.66 40.56
N SER A 469 -19.84 -35.68 40.51
CA SER A 469 -21.30 -35.61 40.56
C SER A 469 -21.72 -34.17 40.25
N LYS A 470 -23.00 -34.02 39.86
CA LYS A 470 -23.93 -32.91 40.14
C LYS A 470 -23.69 -31.49 39.59
N SER A 471 -24.80 -31.04 38.99
CA SER A 471 -25.39 -29.69 38.91
C SER A 471 -24.91 -28.74 37.82
#